data_AF-X0U4H0-F1
#
_entry.id   AF-X0U4H0-F1
#
_cell.length_a   1.000
_cell.length_b   1.000
_cell.length_c   1.000
_cell.angle_alpha   90.00
_cell.angle_beta   90.00
_cell.angle_gamma   90.00
#
_symmetry.space_group_name_H-M   'P 1'
#
loop_
_entity.id
_entity.type
_entity.pdbx_description
1 polymer ?
#
loop_
_entity_poly.entity_id
_entity_poly.type
_entity_poly.pdbx_seq_one_letter_code
_entity_poly.pdbx_strand_id
1 'polypeptide(L)'
;PTGNNRFNILRIYWDGEEKPSVECPAGDFFACGMGQYIGVNSLAVCVNPKSGFNCYWVMPFRKRCKITMTNIDEKPMVLYYQIDYTLTDVPKDAAYFHAQFRRVNPLPDKQDYTILDGVLGKGHYVGTYMVWGSNSPGWWGEGEIKFFMDGDTKFPTICGTGTEDYFCGSYGFSKFQGRGYQEFSSPYAGMPQVIESETQPRFGLYRWHILDPVRFEEDLKVTMQALGWQSEGRYLPLKDDLSSV
;
A
#
# COMPACT_ATOMS: atom_id res chain seq x y z
N PRO A 1 -13.98 -12.30 -17.03
CA PRO A 1 -13.15 -11.21 -16.41
C PRO A 1 -12.89 -11.55 -14.94
N THR A 2 -11.78 -11.12 -14.34
CA THR A 2 -11.28 -11.55 -13.01
C THR A 2 -12.15 -11.16 -11.81
N GLY A 3 -13.30 -10.50 -12.02
CA GLY A 3 -14.24 -10.15 -10.94
C GLY A 3 -13.66 -9.10 -9.99
N ASN A 4 -13.99 -9.22 -8.70
CA ASN A 4 -13.41 -8.38 -7.66
C ASN A 4 -11.96 -8.85 -7.37
N ASN A 5 -10.97 -8.07 -7.80
CA ASN A 5 -9.56 -8.44 -7.65
C ASN A 5 -9.09 -8.55 -6.18
N ARG A 6 -9.89 -8.11 -5.20
CA ARG A 6 -9.58 -8.36 -3.78
C ARG A 6 -9.88 -9.80 -3.33
N PHE A 7 -10.64 -10.56 -4.11
CA PHE A 7 -10.87 -11.99 -3.84
C PHE A 7 -9.86 -12.90 -4.55
N ASN A 8 -8.91 -12.32 -5.28
CA ASN A 8 -7.83 -13.06 -5.89
C ASN A 8 -6.57 -12.84 -5.05
N ILE A 9 -6.17 -13.84 -4.27
CA ILE A 9 -5.04 -13.74 -3.34
C ILE A 9 -3.77 -14.19 -4.04
N LEU A 10 -2.85 -13.25 -4.22
CA LEU A 10 -1.51 -13.49 -4.72
C LEU A 10 -0.61 -13.94 -3.57
N ARG A 11 0.10 -15.05 -3.77
CA ARG A 11 1.18 -15.47 -2.89
C ARG A 11 2.45 -15.76 -3.65
N ILE A 12 3.59 -15.38 -3.07
CA ILE A 12 4.91 -15.72 -3.58
C ILE A 12 5.76 -16.32 -2.47
N TYR A 13 6.43 -17.41 -2.80
CA TYR A 13 7.30 -18.17 -1.91
C TYR A 13 8.70 -18.25 -2.50
N TRP A 14 9.70 -17.88 -1.70
CA TRP A 14 11.11 -17.93 -2.09
C TRP A 14 11.81 -19.17 -1.54
N ASP A 15 12.63 -19.80 -2.38
CA ASP A 15 13.64 -20.80 -2.02
C ASP A 15 13.16 -22.00 -1.18
N GLY A 16 11.87 -22.33 -1.32
CA GLY A 16 11.24 -23.49 -0.69
C GLY A 16 10.65 -23.21 0.69
N GLU A 17 10.50 -21.94 1.08
CA GLU A 17 9.82 -21.57 2.32
C GLU A 17 8.36 -22.06 2.37
N GLU A 18 7.90 -22.38 3.58
CA GLU A 18 6.53 -22.84 3.83
C GLU A 18 5.52 -21.69 3.92
N LYS A 19 5.97 -20.54 4.46
CA LYS A 19 5.16 -19.33 4.62
C LYS A 19 5.46 -18.35 3.49
N PRO A 20 4.46 -17.74 2.85
CA PRO A 20 4.71 -16.82 1.74
C PRO A 20 5.36 -15.52 2.22
N SER A 21 6.42 -15.09 1.52
CA SER A 21 7.01 -13.75 1.70
C SER A 21 6.14 -12.62 1.15
N VAL A 22 5.29 -12.93 0.17
CA VAL A 22 4.26 -12.01 -0.38
C VAL A 22 2.91 -12.66 -0.18
N GLU A 23 2.00 -12.02 0.54
CA GLU A 23 0.59 -12.46 0.64
C GLU A 23 -0.34 -11.24 0.69
N CYS A 24 -1.07 -11.02 -0.40
CA CYS A 24 -1.98 -9.89 -0.50
C CYS A 24 -3.05 -10.12 -1.58
N PRO A 25 -4.19 -9.41 -1.51
CA PRO A 25 -5.12 -9.37 -2.62
C PRO A 25 -4.47 -8.74 -3.86
N ALA A 26 -4.72 -9.30 -5.04
CA ALA A 26 -4.12 -8.85 -6.30
C ALA A 26 -4.48 -7.39 -6.59
N GLY A 27 -5.71 -6.97 -6.31
CA GLY A 27 -6.12 -5.57 -6.45
C GLY A 27 -5.19 -4.63 -5.67
N ASP A 28 -4.96 -4.91 -4.38
CA ASP A 28 -4.13 -4.09 -3.52
C ASP A 28 -2.64 -4.13 -3.91
N PHE A 29 -2.11 -5.31 -4.27
CA PHE A 29 -0.73 -5.45 -4.75
C PHE A 29 -0.41 -4.55 -5.95
N PHE A 30 -1.37 -4.40 -6.86
CA PHE A 30 -1.23 -3.56 -8.06
C PHE A 30 -1.86 -2.17 -7.91
N ALA A 31 -2.00 -1.65 -6.69
CA ALA A 31 -2.52 -0.30 -6.43
C ALA A 31 -3.95 -0.03 -6.97
N CYS A 32 -4.80 -1.06 -7.00
CA CYS A 32 -6.21 -1.04 -7.42
C CYS A 32 -7.11 -1.78 -6.40
N GLY A 33 -6.99 -1.45 -5.12
CA GLY A 33 -7.64 -2.15 -4.00
C GLY A 33 -9.14 -1.87 -3.82
N MET A 34 -9.77 -1.04 -4.64
CA MET A 34 -11.19 -0.66 -4.47
C MET A 34 -12.15 -1.36 -5.43
N GLY A 35 -11.74 -2.50 -6.01
CA GLY A 35 -12.61 -3.36 -6.83
C GLY A 35 -13.00 -2.78 -8.19
N GLN A 36 -12.45 -1.62 -8.55
CA GLN A 36 -12.60 -1.00 -9.86
C GLN A 36 -11.22 -0.83 -10.50
N TYR A 37 -11.18 -0.96 -11.82
CA TYR A 37 -10.00 -0.61 -12.59
C TYR A 37 -9.76 0.90 -12.50
N ILE A 38 -8.52 1.29 -12.22
CA ILE A 38 -8.06 2.66 -12.33
C ILE A 38 -6.70 2.68 -13.03
N GLY A 39 -6.43 3.74 -13.80
CA GLY A 39 -5.13 3.91 -14.42
C GLY A 39 -4.07 4.23 -13.38
N VAL A 40 -3.02 3.42 -13.31
CA VAL A 40 -1.85 3.69 -12.47
C VAL A 40 -0.63 3.79 -13.37
N ASN A 41 0.03 4.94 -13.36
CA ASN A 41 1.25 5.23 -14.12
C ASN A 41 2.40 5.52 -13.15
N SER A 42 3.08 4.46 -12.69
CA SER A 42 4.24 4.55 -11.81
C SER A 42 5.35 3.61 -12.28
N LEU A 43 6.55 3.74 -11.71
CA LEU A 43 7.70 2.90 -12.10
C LEU A 43 7.59 1.47 -11.60
N ALA A 44 7.13 1.29 -10.37
CA ALA A 44 7.08 -0.02 -9.73
C ALA A 44 5.87 -0.87 -10.18
N VAL A 45 4.72 -0.21 -10.32
CA VAL A 45 3.45 -0.84 -10.65
C VAL A 45 2.75 0.01 -11.70
N CYS A 46 2.23 -0.61 -12.75
CA CYS A 46 1.36 0.10 -13.69
C CYS A 46 0.12 -0.71 -14.03
N VAL A 47 -0.99 0.00 -14.16
CA VAL A 47 -2.29 -0.57 -14.47
C VAL A 47 -2.80 0.12 -15.73
N ASN A 48 -2.67 -0.61 -16.84
CA ASN A 48 -2.93 -0.15 -18.20
C ASN A 48 -4.35 -0.51 -18.66
N PRO A 49 -4.88 0.14 -19.71
CA PRO A 49 -6.26 -0.01 -20.16
C PRO A 49 -6.78 -1.46 -20.17
N LYS A 50 -8.02 -1.63 -19.70
CA LYS A 50 -8.72 -2.93 -19.59
C LYS A 50 -8.04 -3.92 -18.62
N SER A 51 -7.58 -3.43 -17.46
CA SER A 51 -7.05 -4.26 -16.37
C SER A 51 -5.71 -4.94 -16.68
N GLY A 52 -4.82 -4.26 -17.41
CA GLY A 52 -3.44 -4.69 -17.61
C GLY A 52 -2.58 -4.40 -16.39
N PHE A 53 -2.59 -5.30 -15.41
CA PHE A 53 -1.78 -5.21 -14.19
C PHE A 53 -0.32 -5.62 -14.44
N ASN A 54 0.63 -4.73 -14.16
CA ASN A 54 2.06 -4.98 -14.32
C ASN A 54 2.82 -4.59 -13.05
N CYS A 55 3.88 -5.33 -12.75
CA CYS A 55 4.78 -5.09 -11.64
C CYS A 55 6.22 -5.23 -12.12
N TYR A 56 7.06 -4.25 -11.76
CA TYR A 56 8.46 -4.14 -12.15
C TYR A 56 9.41 -4.17 -10.95
N TRP A 57 8.90 -4.49 -9.75
CA TRP A 57 9.77 -4.77 -8.62
C TRP A 57 10.71 -5.93 -8.95
N VAL A 58 12.00 -5.77 -8.65
CA VAL A 58 12.98 -6.84 -8.78
C VAL A 58 12.75 -7.83 -7.65
N MET A 59 12.53 -9.11 -7.98
CA MET A 59 12.24 -10.16 -7.00
C MET A 59 13.25 -11.32 -7.13
N PRO A 60 14.43 -11.23 -6.50
CA PRO A 60 15.45 -12.27 -6.59
C PRO A 60 15.01 -13.57 -5.89
N PHE A 61 15.43 -14.71 -6.44
CA PHE A 61 15.36 -16.03 -5.81
C PHE A 61 16.61 -16.83 -6.15
N ARG A 62 17.07 -17.71 -5.25
CA ARG A 62 18.35 -18.43 -5.43
C ARG A 62 18.18 -19.90 -5.82
N LYS A 63 17.07 -20.51 -5.41
CA LYS A 63 16.76 -21.93 -5.62
C LYS A 63 15.43 -22.11 -6.34
N ARG A 64 14.38 -21.40 -5.90
CA ARG A 64 13.02 -21.60 -6.41
C ARG A 64 12.14 -20.38 -6.17
N CYS A 65 11.33 -20.05 -7.16
CA CYS A 65 10.17 -19.17 -6.99
C CYS A 65 8.90 -20.02 -7.19
N LYS A 66 7.93 -19.91 -6.26
CA LYS A 66 6.58 -20.45 -6.43
C LYS A 66 5.59 -19.31 -6.28
N ILE A 67 4.75 -19.11 -7.29
CA ILE A 67 3.67 -18.13 -7.28
C ILE A 67 2.35 -18.87 -7.30
N THR A 68 1.40 -18.46 -6.46
CA THR A 68 0.03 -18.98 -6.48
C THR A 68 -0.98 -17.85 -6.54
N MET A 69 -2.05 -18.04 -7.30
CA MET A 69 -3.22 -17.17 -7.31
C MET A 69 -4.43 -17.96 -6.82
N THR A 70 -5.01 -17.56 -5.69
CA THR A 70 -6.17 -18.22 -5.10
C THR A 70 -7.40 -17.34 -5.25
N ASN A 71 -8.42 -17.82 -5.96
CA ASN A 71 -9.73 -17.17 -5.97
C ASN A 71 -10.53 -17.63 -4.73
N ILE A 72 -10.94 -16.69 -3.89
CA ILE A 72 -11.81 -16.94 -2.71
C ILE A 72 -13.26 -16.52 -2.94
N ASP A 73 -13.61 -16.06 -4.16
CA ASP A 73 -14.99 -15.81 -4.58
C ASP A 73 -15.69 -17.14 -4.93
N GLU A 74 -17.01 -17.16 -4.87
CA GLU A 74 -17.85 -18.26 -5.34
C GLU A 74 -17.87 -18.31 -6.88
N LYS A 75 -17.64 -17.17 -7.53
CA LYS A 75 -17.64 -17.06 -8.99
C LYS A 75 -16.31 -17.54 -9.57
N PRO A 76 -16.31 -18.27 -10.71
CA PRO A 76 -15.08 -18.69 -11.36
C PRO A 76 -14.28 -17.48 -11.88
N MET A 77 -12.96 -17.58 -11.79
CA MET A 77 -12.00 -16.60 -12.30
C MET A 77 -11.27 -17.17 -13.53
N VAL A 78 -11.12 -16.35 -14.58
CA VAL A 78 -10.18 -16.63 -15.68
C VAL A 78 -8.93 -15.78 -15.46
N LEU A 79 -7.77 -16.42 -15.35
CA LEU A 79 -6.48 -15.76 -15.13
C LEU A 79 -5.63 -15.81 -16.39
N TYR A 80 -5.20 -14.64 -16.86
CA TYR A 80 -4.12 -14.48 -17.83
C TYR A 80 -2.93 -13.89 -17.09
N TYR A 81 -1.75 -14.46 -17.29
CA TYR A 81 -0.53 -13.98 -16.64
C TYR A 81 0.68 -14.21 -17.53
N GLN A 82 1.69 -13.40 -17.30
CA GLN A 82 3.04 -13.57 -17.82
C GLN A 82 4.00 -13.29 -16.68
N ILE A 83 5.01 -14.14 -16.53
CA ILE A 83 6.07 -14.00 -15.53
C ILE A 83 7.38 -14.07 -16.29
N ASP A 84 8.01 -12.91 -16.48
CA ASP A 84 9.32 -12.82 -17.11
C ASP A 84 10.40 -12.83 -16.03
N TYR A 85 11.42 -13.65 -16.24
CA TYR A 85 12.57 -13.77 -15.34
C TYR A 85 13.82 -14.15 -16.11
N THR A 86 14.98 -13.97 -15.48
CA THR A 86 16.28 -14.39 -16.00
C THR A 86 16.96 -15.29 -14.99
N LEU A 87 17.42 -16.46 -15.42
CA LEU A 87 18.29 -17.32 -14.62
C LEU A 87 19.72 -16.80 -14.73
N THR A 88 20.23 -16.30 -13.61
CA THR A 88 21.56 -15.70 -13.51
C THR A 88 22.09 -15.86 -12.09
N ASP A 89 23.36 -15.55 -11.88
CA ASP A 89 23.93 -15.45 -10.55
C ASP A 89 23.26 -14.32 -9.78
N VAL A 90 22.64 -14.65 -8.64
CA VAL A 90 22.05 -13.68 -7.72
C VAL A 90 23.09 -13.31 -6.67
N PRO A 91 23.43 -12.02 -6.49
CA PRO A 91 24.37 -11.58 -5.48
C PRO A 91 24.03 -12.09 -4.07
N LYS A 92 25.05 -12.37 -3.25
CA LYS A 92 24.86 -12.90 -1.90
C LYS A 92 24.11 -11.93 -0.98
N ASP A 93 24.22 -10.64 -1.25
CA ASP A 93 23.58 -9.53 -0.53
C ASP A 93 22.26 -9.06 -1.16
N ALA A 94 21.79 -9.70 -2.24
CA ALA A 94 20.48 -9.38 -2.81
C ALA A 94 19.34 -9.74 -1.82
N ALA A 95 18.46 -8.76 -1.56
CA ALA A 95 17.29 -8.93 -0.71
C ALA A 95 16.19 -9.77 -1.37
N TYR A 96 15.29 -10.33 -0.55
CA TYR A 96 14.05 -10.95 -1.02
C TYR A 96 12.90 -9.96 -0.93
N PHE A 97 12.08 -9.92 -1.97
CA PHE A 97 10.92 -9.05 -2.01
C PHE A 97 9.80 -9.59 -1.10
N HIS A 98 9.21 -8.72 -0.29
CA HIS A 98 8.10 -9.04 0.61
C HIS A 98 6.97 -8.03 0.44
N ALA A 99 5.73 -8.46 0.67
CA ALA A 99 4.58 -7.57 0.77
C ALA A 99 3.52 -8.17 1.70
N GLN A 100 2.98 -7.35 2.60
CA GLN A 100 1.99 -7.76 3.60
C GLN A 100 0.71 -6.96 3.42
N PHE A 101 -0.42 -7.65 3.26
CA PHE A 101 -1.71 -6.98 3.33
C PHE A 101 -2.21 -6.82 4.76
N ARG A 102 -2.70 -5.62 5.09
CA ARG A 102 -3.43 -5.35 6.33
C ARG A 102 -4.73 -4.61 6.03
N ARG A 103 -5.75 -4.85 6.86
CA ARG A 103 -6.99 -4.09 6.86
C ARG A 103 -7.59 -4.02 8.25
N VAL A 104 -8.11 -2.85 8.61
CA VAL A 104 -8.86 -2.63 9.83
C VAL A 104 -10.08 -1.77 9.49
N ASN A 105 -11.26 -2.21 9.92
CA ASN A 105 -12.50 -1.44 9.76
C ASN A 105 -13.52 -1.79 10.84
N PRO A 106 -13.94 -0.83 11.68
CA PRO A 106 -13.35 0.50 11.83
C PRO A 106 -12.00 0.44 12.56
N LEU A 107 -11.13 1.43 12.34
CA LEU A 107 -9.95 1.63 13.19
C LEU A 107 -10.37 1.86 14.65
N PRO A 108 -9.76 1.15 15.64
CA PRO A 108 -10.03 1.39 17.05
C PRO A 108 -9.71 2.82 17.49
N ASP A 109 -10.44 3.31 18.49
CA ASP A 109 -10.31 4.68 19.00
C ASP A 109 -8.87 5.01 19.42
N LYS A 110 -8.33 6.11 18.89
CA LYS A 110 -6.99 6.65 19.23
C LYS A 110 -5.85 5.65 19.06
N GLN A 111 -5.97 4.74 18.08
CA GLN A 111 -4.88 3.86 17.68
C GLN A 111 -4.35 4.27 16.31
N ASP A 112 -3.05 4.07 16.12
CA ASP A 112 -2.44 4.18 14.79
C ASP A 112 -2.77 2.92 13.98
N TYR A 113 -3.06 3.10 12.70
CA TYR A 113 -3.16 2.00 11.76
C TYR A 113 -1.78 1.41 11.50
N THR A 114 -1.64 0.09 11.59
CA THR A 114 -0.37 -0.60 11.29
C THR A 114 -0.29 -0.92 9.81
N ILE A 115 0.67 -0.33 9.10
CA ILE A 115 0.99 -0.63 7.70
C ILE A 115 1.86 -1.89 7.65
N LEU A 116 2.93 -1.94 8.45
CA LEU A 116 3.91 -3.03 8.47
C LEU A 116 4.34 -3.31 9.91
N ASP A 117 4.45 -4.60 10.28
CA ASP A 117 4.95 -5.03 11.59
C ASP A 117 5.51 -6.45 11.50
N GLY A 118 6.31 -6.85 12.49
CA GLY A 118 6.89 -8.19 12.61
C GLY A 118 8.00 -8.48 11.61
N VAL A 119 8.62 -7.46 11.03
CA VAL A 119 9.78 -7.62 10.14
C VAL A 119 11.05 -7.57 10.99
N LEU A 120 11.81 -8.67 10.96
CA LEU A 120 13.07 -8.83 11.66
C LEU A 120 14.19 -9.13 10.66
N GLY A 121 15.35 -8.50 10.86
CA GLY A 121 16.53 -8.57 10.02
C GLY A 121 16.83 -7.26 9.31
N LYS A 122 17.81 -7.30 8.41
CA LYS A 122 18.28 -6.15 7.63
C LYS A 122 17.50 -6.02 6.33
N GLY A 123 17.07 -4.81 5.98
CA GLY A 123 16.32 -4.60 4.75
C GLY A 123 16.07 -3.14 4.38
N HIS A 124 15.15 -2.96 3.43
CA HIS A 124 14.65 -1.67 3.03
C HIS A 124 13.13 -1.71 2.83
N TYR A 125 12.45 -0.69 3.31
CA TYR A 125 11.06 -0.40 2.95
C TYR A 125 11.04 0.42 1.67
N VAL A 126 10.34 -0.11 0.66
CA VAL A 126 10.34 0.42 -0.71
C VAL A 126 9.02 1.02 -1.14
N GLY A 127 8.01 1.02 -0.28
CA GLY A 127 6.77 1.75 -0.52
C GLY A 127 5.53 1.08 0.04
N THR A 128 4.39 1.71 -0.24
CA THR A 128 3.06 1.21 0.11
C THR A 128 1.99 1.72 -0.83
N TYR A 129 0.96 0.89 -1.00
CA TYR A 129 -0.35 1.31 -1.46
C TYR A 129 -1.33 1.28 -0.29
N MET A 130 -2.16 2.31 -0.16
CA MET A 130 -3.14 2.45 0.90
C MET A 130 -4.51 2.78 0.32
N VAL A 131 -5.54 2.14 0.87
CA VAL A 131 -6.94 2.53 0.69
C VAL A 131 -7.43 3.17 1.97
N TRP A 132 -8.02 4.35 1.85
CA TRP A 132 -8.61 5.11 2.95
C TRP A 132 -10.10 5.31 2.71
N GLY A 133 -10.96 4.70 3.54
CA GLY A 133 -12.39 4.95 3.55
C GLY A 133 -12.78 5.82 4.73
N SER A 134 -13.07 7.09 4.48
CA SER A 134 -13.38 8.05 5.54
C SER A 134 -14.79 7.84 6.09
N ASN A 135 -14.91 7.49 7.36
CA ASN A 135 -16.17 7.38 8.09
C ASN A 135 -16.63 8.71 8.69
N SER A 136 -15.79 9.74 8.60
CA SER A 136 -16.08 11.08 9.12
C SER A 136 -16.28 12.08 7.98
N PRO A 137 -17.15 13.10 8.14
CA PRO A 137 -17.47 14.05 7.08
C PRO A 137 -16.40 15.13 6.85
N GLY A 138 -15.42 15.25 7.75
CA GLY A 138 -14.36 16.25 7.70
C GLY A 138 -13.13 15.81 6.90
N TRP A 139 -12.12 16.68 6.87
CA TRP A 139 -10.79 16.34 6.37
C TRP A 139 -10.19 15.19 7.19
N TRP A 140 -9.58 14.22 6.51
CA TRP A 140 -9.18 12.92 7.08
C TRP A 140 -7.66 12.69 7.12
N GLY A 141 -6.86 13.59 6.53
CA GLY A 141 -5.46 13.34 6.22
C GLY A 141 -4.44 14.01 7.12
N GLU A 142 -4.79 14.50 8.32
CA GLU A 142 -3.81 15.16 9.23
C GLU A 142 -2.85 14.18 9.93
N GLY A 143 -2.99 12.88 9.69
CA GLY A 143 -2.28 11.85 10.44
C GLY A 143 -0.84 11.65 9.99
N GLU A 144 0.07 11.45 10.95
CA GLU A 144 1.49 11.23 10.64
C GLU A 144 1.79 9.76 10.35
N ILE A 145 2.58 9.50 9.30
CA ILE A 145 3.29 8.22 9.17
C ILE A 145 4.45 8.15 10.17
N LYS A 146 4.70 6.98 10.74
CA LYS A 146 5.78 6.73 11.70
C LYS A 146 6.55 5.47 11.33
N PHE A 147 7.88 5.57 11.31
CA PHE A 147 8.78 4.43 11.14
C PHE A 147 9.55 4.22 12.44
N PHE A 148 9.29 3.10 13.09
CA PHE A 148 10.03 2.60 14.25
C PHE A 148 11.07 1.62 13.70
N MET A 149 12.34 1.94 13.91
CA MET A 149 13.45 1.25 13.28
C MET A 149 14.42 0.77 14.36
N ASP A 150 15.00 -0.41 14.16
CA ASP A 150 16.18 -0.87 14.92
C ASP A 150 16.03 -0.75 16.44
N GLY A 151 14.95 -1.29 16.99
CA GLY A 151 14.65 -1.32 18.42
C GLY A 151 13.85 -0.13 18.97
N ASP A 152 13.37 0.79 18.13
CA ASP A 152 12.47 1.85 18.55
C ASP A 152 11.19 1.30 19.19
N THR A 153 10.86 1.78 20.40
CA THR A 153 9.66 1.33 21.14
C THR A 153 8.64 2.44 21.36
N LYS A 154 9.09 3.61 21.85
CA LYS A 154 8.22 4.72 22.25
C LYS A 154 8.10 5.81 21.19
N PHE A 155 9.22 6.14 20.54
CA PHE A 155 9.30 7.22 19.57
C PHE A 155 9.85 6.66 18.27
N PRO A 156 9.27 7.05 17.11
CA PRO A 156 9.80 6.62 15.82
C PRO A 156 11.05 7.43 15.46
N THR A 157 12.00 6.78 14.78
CA THR A 157 13.14 7.45 14.16
C THR A 157 12.70 8.40 13.03
N ILE A 158 11.66 8.04 12.26
CA ILE A 158 11.09 8.90 11.21
C ILE A 158 9.62 9.17 11.50
N CYS A 159 9.24 10.45 11.55
CA CYS A 159 7.87 10.91 11.72
C CYS A 159 7.51 11.89 10.60
N GLY A 160 6.38 11.66 9.92
CA GLY A 160 5.82 12.56 8.91
C GLY A 160 5.02 13.70 9.54
N THR A 161 4.37 14.50 8.68
CA THR A 161 3.60 15.69 9.09
C THR A 161 2.10 15.60 8.79
N GLY A 162 1.71 14.73 7.86
CA GLY A 162 0.34 14.49 7.43
C GLY A 162 0.27 13.33 6.45
N THR A 163 -0.91 12.77 6.27
CA THR A 163 -1.15 11.64 5.37
C THR A 163 -0.97 12.11 3.94
N GLU A 164 -1.50 13.28 3.59
CA GLU A 164 -1.30 13.86 2.26
C GLU A 164 0.16 14.17 1.99
N ASP A 165 0.86 14.70 3.00
CA ASP A 165 2.28 15.04 2.89
C ASP A 165 3.12 13.79 2.62
N TYR A 166 2.80 12.68 3.31
CA TYR A 166 3.47 11.40 3.05
C TYR A 166 3.26 10.95 1.61
N PHE A 167 2.07 11.12 1.02
CA PHE A 167 1.80 10.79 -0.38
C PHE A 167 2.15 11.92 -1.37
N CYS A 168 3.03 12.85 -0.97
CA CYS A 168 3.52 13.96 -1.77
C CYS A 168 2.43 14.92 -2.29
N GLY A 169 1.31 15.00 -1.55
CA GLY A 169 0.26 15.99 -1.73
C GLY A 169 0.49 17.23 -0.87
N SER A 170 -0.52 18.11 -0.88
CA SER A 170 -0.68 19.22 0.05
C SER A 170 -2.11 19.76 -0.06
N TYR A 171 -2.56 20.55 0.93
CA TYR A 171 -3.88 21.21 0.93
C TYR A 171 -5.04 20.23 0.63
N GLY A 172 -4.98 19.06 1.25
CA GLY A 172 -5.99 18.01 1.12
C GLY A 172 -6.18 17.45 -0.30
N PHE A 173 -5.13 17.50 -1.14
CA PHE A 173 -5.18 17.13 -2.55
C PHE A 173 -6.25 17.90 -3.35
N SER A 174 -6.57 19.12 -2.91
CA SER A 174 -7.63 19.91 -3.52
C SER A 174 -7.29 20.29 -4.97
N LYS A 175 -8.32 20.34 -5.82
CA LYS A 175 -8.18 20.91 -7.17
C LYS A 175 -7.71 22.36 -7.08
N PHE A 176 -6.83 22.77 -8.01
CA PHE A 176 -6.38 24.16 -8.11
C PHE A 176 -7.54 25.15 -8.34
N GLN A 177 -8.57 24.71 -9.08
CA GLN A 177 -9.82 25.44 -9.28
C GLN A 177 -11.02 24.51 -9.09
N GLY A 178 -12.07 25.03 -8.45
CA GLY A 178 -13.30 24.29 -8.17
C GLY A 178 -13.26 23.56 -6.83
N ARG A 179 -14.21 22.63 -6.63
CA ARG A 179 -14.33 21.82 -5.41
C ARG A 179 -13.91 20.37 -5.69
N GLY A 180 -13.46 19.69 -4.65
CA GLY A 180 -13.14 18.27 -4.66
C GLY A 180 -11.64 17.99 -4.85
N TYR A 181 -11.34 16.70 -4.96
CA TYR A 181 -9.99 16.16 -5.01
C TYR A 181 -9.42 16.14 -6.43
N GLN A 182 -8.11 16.33 -6.56
CA GLN A 182 -7.37 16.16 -7.80
C GLN A 182 -6.70 14.78 -7.79
N GLU A 183 -7.25 13.85 -8.57
CA GLU A 183 -6.56 12.58 -8.85
C GLU A 183 -5.25 12.85 -9.59
N PHE A 184 -4.22 12.09 -9.25
CA PHE A 184 -2.92 12.17 -9.92
C PHE A 184 -2.17 10.84 -9.84
N SER A 185 -1.29 10.62 -10.80
CA SER A 185 -0.39 9.48 -10.84
C SER A 185 0.96 9.94 -11.37
N SER A 186 2.02 9.64 -10.63
CA SER A 186 3.40 9.96 -10.97
C SER A 186 4.31 8.72 -10.81
N PRO A 187 5.57 8.79 -11.30
CA PRO A 187 6.54 7.71 -11.16
C PRO A 187 6.69 7.13 -9.75
N TYR A 188 6.55 7.96 -8.69
CA TYR A 188 6.85 7.59 -7.30
C TYR A 188 5.67 7.71 -6.35
N ALA A 189 4.67 8.56 -6.63
CA ALA A 189 3.51 8.73 -5.74
C ALA A 189 2.23 9.06 -6.50
N GLY A 190 1.08 8.85 -5.88
CA GLY A 190 -0.21 9.15 -6.51
C GLY A 190 -1.39 9.00 -5.60
N MET A 191 -2.47 9.68 -5.98
CA MET A 191 -3.84 9.40 -5.53
C MET A 191 -4.68 9.10 -6.78
N PRO A 192 -4.49 7.93 -7.42
CA PRO A 192 -5.09 7.67 -8.73
C PRO A 192 -6.61 7.49 -8.67
N GLN A 193 -7.18 7.20 -7.49
CA GLN A 193 -8.59 6.86 -7.37
C GLN A 193 -9.27 7.62 -6.23
N VAL A 194 -10.31 8.37 -6.57
CA VAL A 194 -11.23 9.02 -5.64
C VAL A 194 -12.66 8.54 -5.92
N ILE A 195 -13.25 7.83 -4.96
CA ILE A 195 -14.66 7.43 -5.01
C ILE A 195 -15.44 8.37 -4.08
N GLU A 196 -16.19 9.29 -4.68
CA GLU A 196 -17.13 10.13 -3.94
C GLU A 196 -18.35 9.31 -3.48
N SER A 197 -18.79 9.55 -2.25
CA SER A 197 -19.93 8.88 -1.64
C SER A 197 -20.49 9.74 -0.52
N GLU A 198 -21.81 9.78 -0.38
CA GLU A 198 -22.49 10.48 0.71
C GLU A 198 -22.28 9.80 2.07
N THR A 199 -21.97 8.50 2.07
CA THR A 199 -21.84 7.71 3.30
C THR A 199 -20.38 7.48 3.71
N GLN A 200 -19.51 7.22 2.74
CA GLN A 200 -18.10 6.93 2.99
C GLN A 200 -17.27 7.15 1.72
N PRO A 201 -16.69 8.35 1.49
CA PRO A 201 -15.77 8.55 0.39
C PRO A 201 -14.52 7.69 0.57
N ARG A 202 -13.92 7.24 -0.54
CA ARG A 202 -12.76 6.35 -0.53
C ARG A 202 -11.64 6.83 -1.44
N PHE A 203 -10.40 6.62 -1.00
CA PHE A 203 -9.20 7.11 -1.66
C PHE A 203 -8.20 5.97 -1.82
N GLY A 204 -7.61 5.84 -3.01
CA GLY A 204 -6.47 4.96 -3.27
C GLY A 204 -5.21 5.81 -3.40
N LEU A 205 -4.18 5.51 -2.61
CA LEU A 205 -2.95 6.30 -2.47
C LEU A 205 -1.75 5.37 -2.62
N TYR A 206 -0.69 5.80 -3.31
CA TYR A 206 0.58 5.05 -3.32
C TYR A 206 1.79 5.96 -3.15
N ARG A 207 2.85 5.42 -2.56
CA ARG A 207 4.20 5.99 -2.55
C ARG A 207 5.25 4.89 -2.65
N TRP A 208 6.19 5.05 -3.55
CA TRP A 208 7.32 4.15 -3.80
C TRP A 208 8.63 4.84 -3.42
N HIS A 209 9.30 4.28 -2.42
CA HIS A 209 10.63 4.70 -1.97
C HIS A 209 11.74 4.07 -2.82
N ILE A 210 11.72 4.34 -4.13
CA ILE A 210 12.70 3.79 -5.09
C ILE A 210 14.04 4.53 -4.97
N LEU A 211 13.99 5.86 -4.96
CA LEU A 211 15.17 6.72 -4.85
C LEU A 211 15.54 7.03 -3.39
N ASP A 212 14.59 6.84 -2.48
CA ASP A 212 14.66 7.18 -1.06
C ASP A 212 14.25 6.00 -0.13
N PRO A 213 14.79 4.77 -0.30
CA PRO A 213 14.41 3.63 0.52
C PRO A 213 14.75 3.85 2.00
N VAL A 214 13.81 3.50 2.88
CA VAL A 214 14.01 3.52 4.34
C VAL A 214 14.71 2.22 4.74
N ARG A 215 15.99 2.31 5.11
CA ARG A 215 16.86 1.15 5.41
C ARG A 215 16.94 0.91 6.91
N PHE A 216 16.84 -0.34 7.32
CA PHE A 216 16.91 -0.78 8.71
C PHE A 216 17.83 -2.01 8.82
N GLU A 217 18.40 -2.25 10.00
CA GLU A 217 19.40 -3.28 10.27
C GLU A 217 18.85 -4.45 11.11
N GLU A 218 17.94 -4.20 12.04
CA GLU A 218 17.44 -5.20 13.00
C GLU A 218 15.93 -5.45 12.88
N ASP A 219 15.10 -4.41 12.83
CA ASP A 219 13.65 -4.55 12.73
C ASP A 219 12.99 -3.29 12.17
N LEU A 220 11.76 -3.46 11.66
CA LEU A 220 10.96 -2.35 11.15
C LEU A 220 9.48 -2.52 11.49
N LYS A 221 8.90 -1.44 12.02
CA LYS A 221 7.46 -1.24 12.14
C LYS A 221 7.05 0.10 11.54
N VAL A 222 5.97 0.10 10.76
CA VAL A 222 5.43 1.30 10.11
C VAL A 222 3.96 1.47 10.49
N THR A 223 3.61 2.65 11.01
CA THR A 223 2.23 3.00 11.35
C THR A 223 1.80 4.30 10.67
N MET A 224 0.49 4.46 10.50
CA MET A 224 -0.14 5.66 10.01
C MET A 224 -1.17 6.11 11.04
N GLN A 225 -1.03 7.33 11.54
CA GLN A 225 -2.05 7.90 12.40
C GLN A 225 -3.30 8.23 11.58
N ALA A 226 -4.48 8.07 12.17
CA ALA A 226 -5.73 8.49 11.54
C ALA A 226 -6.28 9.71 12.26
N LEU A 227 -5.92 10.91 11.78
CA LEU A 227 -6.37 12.19 12.30
C LEU A 227 -7.04 13.02 11.22
N GLY A 228 -8.13 13.69 11.61
CA GLY A 228 -8.79 14.70 10.82
C GLY A 228 -8.94 16.01 11.56
N TRP A 229 -9.69 16.95 10.99
CA TRP A 229 -10.09 18.18 11.68
C TRP A 229 -11.44 18.06 12.38
N GLN A 230 -11.55 18.64 13.58
CA GLN A 230 -12.81 19.01 14.22
C GLN A 230 -12.82 20.50 14.58
N SER A 231 -13.91 20.96 15.21
CA SER A 231 -14.10 22.36 15.57
C SER A 231 -12.97 22.93 16.42
N GLU A 232 -12.75 24.25 16.28
CA GLU A 232 -11.80 25.04 17.07
C GLU A 232 -10.32 24.68 16.82
N GLY A 233 -9.99 24.20 15.61
CA GLY A 233 -8.61 23.91 15.22
C GLY A 233 -8.01 22.72 15.98
N ARG A 234 -8.86 21.76 16.39
CA ARG A 234 -8.43 20.57 17.11
C ARG A 234 -8.44 19.36 16.19
N TYR A 235 -7.54 18.42 16.45
CA TYR A 235 -7.52 17.14 15.76
C TYR A 235 -8.65 16.22 16.21
N LEU A 236 -9.20 15.47 15.26
CA LEU A 236 -10.20 14.43 15.44
C LEU A 236 -9.54 13.06 15.24
N PRO A 237 -9.43 12.22 16.27
CA PRO A 237 -9.08 10.80 16.10
C PRO A 237 -10.15 10.10 15.25
N LEU A 238 -9.74 9.50 14.14
CA LEU A 238 -10.64 8.88 13.16
C LEU A 238 -10.82 7.38 13.41
N LYS A 239 -11.96 6.85 12.97
CA LYS A 239 -12.34 5.43 13.05
C LYS A 239 -12.65 4.88 11.66
N ASP A 240 -11.72 5.07 10.75
CA ASP A 240 -11.91 4.86 9.30
C ASP A 240 -11.69 3.40 8.85
N ASP A 241 -12.08 3.06 7.62
CA ASP A 241 -11.81 1.78 6.94
C ASP A 241 -10.46 1.88 6.22
N LEU A 242 -9.42 1.29 6.78
CA LEU A 242 -8.05 1.42 6.27
C LEU A 242 -7.51 0.07 5.83
N SER A 243 -6.84 0.03 4.69
CA SER A 243 -6.06 -1.14 4.26
C SER A 243 -4.81 -0.74 3.50
N SER A 244 -3.77 -1.57 3.54
CA SER A 244 -2.50 -1.30 2.87
C SER A 244 -1.80 -2.57 2.43
N VAL A 245 -0.91 -2.42 1.43
CA VAL A 245 0.14 -3.37 1.01
C VAL A 245 1.48 -2.64 0.98
#